data_AF-A0A935JGR5-F1
#
_entry.id   AF-A0A935JGR5-F1
#
_cell.length_a   1.000
_cell.length_b   1.000
_cell.length_c   1.000
_cell.angle_alpha   90.00
_cell.angle_beta   90.00
_cell.angle_gamma   90.00
#
_symmetry.space_group_name_H-M   'P 1'
#
loop_
_entity.id
_entity.type
_entity.pdbx_description
1 polymer ?
#
loop_
_entity_poly.entity_id
_entity_poly.type
_entity_poly.pdbx_seq_one_letter_code
_entity_poly.pdbx_strand_id
1 'polypeptide(L)'
;MNIRNIAIIAHVDHGKTTLVDKILHATKVFRENQATGELIMDNNDLEKERGITIFSKNAAVEYNGTKINVIDTPGHSDFGGEVERVLKMADGVILLVDAFEGPMPQTRFVLQKALQLNLKPIVVINKVDKPNCRPDEVHDAVFELFFTLDATEEQLDFPTFYGSGKNGWFNNSLVEIDNITPLLDGVIKYVPAPKIEVGTLQLQITSLDYSSFLGRIAVGKVTRGVIKENQPISLVKTDGTIKKSRVKELYVFEGMGKKKVTEVLPGDICAVVGLEDFNIGDTIADFENPEALPVISVDEPTMNMLFGINNSPFFGNAEKSGGKFLTSRHLRDRLIKETEKNLALRVEDSERGESFVVYGRGILHLGVLIETMRREGYELTVGQPQVIVKEINGAKCEPYETLVVDVPVEFASKVIDLVTRRKGEMHVMDTKGEMQHLEFEIPSRGLIGLRTQMLTATTGEAVMAHRFIDYKPWKGPIPGRNNGVLLVKQGGTSTGYSIDKLQDRGTFFIDPGEDVYSGQIVAEHIKPGDLVVNVVEGKKLTNMRASGSDAATNIAPKTQLTLEECMEYIQQDECIEVTPVCIRMRKVILDEEERKKEAKKMSAEAV
;
A
#
# COMPACT_ATOMS: atom_id res chain seq x y z
N MET A 1 -5.95 -33.64 12.75
CA MET A 1 -5.12 -33.07 11.67
C MET A 1 -4.18 -32.09 12.34
N ASN A 2 -2.87 -32.17 12.07
CA ASN A 2 -1.91 -31.22 12.64
C ASN A 2 -1.83 -30.01 11.70
N ILE A 3 -2.03 -28.80 12.21
CA ILE A 3 -2.07 -27.57 11.40
C ILE A 3 -1.02 -26.59 11.92
N ARG A 4 -0.37 -25.85 11.01
CA ARG A 4 0.51 -24.73 11.31
C ARG A 4 0.12 -23.55 10.44
N ASN A 5 -0.21 -22.42 11.05
CA ASN A 5 -0.48 -21.18 10.32
C ASN A 5 0.73 -20.26 10.49
N ILE A 6 1.42 -19.95 9.39
CA ILE A 6 2.60 -19.09 9.39
C ILE A 6 2.38 -17.86 8.53
N ALA A 7 2.77 -16.69 9.03
CA ALA A 7 2.89 -15.47 8.25
C ALA A 7 4.33 -15.30 7.76
N ILE A 8 4.55 -14.74 6.56
CA ILE A 8 5.90 -14.40 6.07
C ILE A 8 6.05 -12.90 5.98
N ILE A 9 7.04 -12.37 6.70
CA ILE A 9 7.44 -10.96 6.68
C ILE A 9 8.77 -10.86 5.95
N ALA A 10 8.85 -10.02 4.94
CA ALA A 10 10.07 -9.82 4.15
C ALA A 10 10.12 -8.39 3.61
N HIS A 11 11.33 -7.89 3.41
CA HIS A 11 11.53 -6.70 2.58
C HIS A 11 11.42 -7.08 1.10
N VAL A 12 11.34 -6.06 0.26
CA VAL A 12 11.47 -6.20 -1.20
C VAL A 12 12.73 -6.93 -1.53
N ASP A 13 12.68 -7.77 -2.54
CA ASP A 13 13.84 -8.47 -3.06
C ASP A 13 14.55 -9.41 -2.08
N HIS A 14 14.16 -9.50 -0.80
CA HIS A 14 14.68 -10.50 0.13
C HIS A 14 14.27 -11.94 -0.24
N GLY A 15 13.43 -12.10 -1.27
CA GLY A 15 13.14 -13.39 -1.90
C GLY A 15 11.93 -14.11 -1.30
N LYS A 16 10.93 -13.36 -0.79
CA LYS A 16 9.69 -13.91 -0.20
C LYS A 16 8.98 -14.87 -1.16
N THR A 17 8.77 -14.43 -2.39
CA THR A 17 8.13 -15.18 -3.48
C THR A 17 8.92 -16.44 -3.80
N THR A 18 10.25 -16.32 -3.89
CA THR A 18 11.14 -17.45 -4.13
C THR A 18 11.06 -18.47 -3.01
N LEU A 19 11.02 -18.03 -1.75
CA LEU A 19 10.88 -18.92 -0.61
C LEU A 19 9.56 -19.71 -0.68
N VAL A 20 8.43 -19.04 -0.91
CA VAL A 20 7.13 -19.71 -0.98
C VAL A 20 7.04 -20.66 -2.16
N ASP A 21 7.58 -20.26 -3.31
CA ASP A 21 7.67 -21.13 -4.48
C ASP A 21 8.47 -22.42 -4.17
N LYS A 22 9.61 -22.30 -3.47
CA LYS A 22 10.38 -23.48 -3.03
C LYS A 22 9.63 -24.34 -2.02
N ILE A 23 8.83 -23.74 -1.12
CA ILE A 23 7.96 -24.50 -0.20
C ILE A 23 6.91 -25.29 -0.99
N LEU A 24 6.26 -24.68 -1.98
CA LEU A 24 5.26 -25.33 -2.84
C LEU A 24 5.88 -26.47 -3.67
N HIS A 25 7.09 -26.26 -4.20
CA HIS A 25 7.81 -27.26 -4.97
C HIS A 25 8.25 -28.46 -4.13
N ALA A 26 8.82 -28.21 -2.95
CA ALA A 26 9.31 -29.27 -2.07
C ALA A 26 8.19 -30.18 -1.53
N THR A 27 6.99 -29.63 -1.37
CA THR A 27 5.80 -30.36 -0.91
C THR A 27 5.03 -31.05 -2.04
N LYS A 28 5.57 -31.03 -3.29
CA LYS A 28 4.99 -31.70 -4.47
C LYS A 28 3.54 -31.34 -4.75
N VAL A 29 3.15 -30.10 -4.46
CA VAL A 29 1.79 -29.60 -4.76
C VAL A 29 1.51 -29.62 -6.27
N PHE A 30 2.55 -29.49 -7.10
CA PHE A 30 2.45 -29.60 -8.55
C PHE A 30 2.62 -31.05 -9.02
N ARG A 31 1.68 -31.53 -9.85
CA ARG A 31 1.91 -32.73 -10.67
C ARG A 31 3.05 -32.42 -11.65
N GLU A 32 3.91 -33.41 -11.94
CA GLU A 32 5.09 -33.30 -12.83
C GLU A 32 4.81 -32.71 -14.25
N ASN A 33 3.54 -32.54 -14.64
CA ASN A 33 3.10 -32.02 -15.94
C ASN A 33 2.48 -30.60 -15.92
N GLN A 34 2.48 -29.87 -14.81
CA GLN A 34 2.11 -28.46 -14.81
C GLN A 34 3.34 -27.61 -15.08
N ALA A 35 3.37 -26.95 -16.24
CA ALA A 35 4.42 -26.00 -16.60
C ALA A 35 4.59 -24.97 -15.47
N THR A 36 5.76 -24.99 -14.85
CA THR A 36 6.26 -23.96 -13.95
C THR A 36 6.41 -22.67 -14.74
N GLY A 37 5.36 -21.84 -14.74
CA GLY A 37 5.50 -20.43 -15.07
C GLY A 37 6.35 -19.71 -14.03
N GLU A 38 6.82 -18.52 -14.38
CA GLU A 38 7.56 -17.61 -13.50
C GLU A 38 6.82 -17.39 -12.15
N LEU A 39 7.57 -17.48 -11.04
CA LEU A 39 7.27 -17.00 -9.68
C LEU A 39 5.79 -16.66 -9.39
N ILE A 40 5.04 -17.62 -8.84
CA ILE A 40 3.56 -17.61 -8.86
C ILE A 40 2.91 -16.64 -7.84
N MET A 41 3.62 -16.25 -6.77
CA MET A 41 3.07 -15.40 -5.71
C MET A 41 3.06 -13.90 -6.04
N ASP A 42 4.02 -13.39 -6.83
CA ASP A 42 4.17 -11.97 -7.18
C ASP A 42 3.93 -11.74 -8.68
N ASN A 43 2.75 -12.13 -9.16
CA ASN A 43 2.33 -11.84 -10.54
C ASN A 43 1.70 -10.44 -10.70
N ASN A 44 1.65 -9.63 -9.63
CA ASN A 44 1.15 -8.27 -9.74
C ASN A 44 2.32 -7.32 -10.00
N ASP A 45 2.38 -6.76 -11.21
CA ASP A 45 3.42 -5.81 -11.62
C ASP A 45 3.52 -4.61 -10.66
N LEU A 46 2.42 -4.23 -9.99
CA LEU A 46 2.39 -3.18 -8.96
C LEU A 46 3.23 -3.48 -7.73
N GLU A 47 3.21 -4.74 -7.27
CA GLU A 47 3.94 -5.17 -6.08
C GLU A 47 5.45 -5.18 -6.36
N LYS A 48 5.84 -5.57 -7.58
CA LYS A 48 7.22 -5.54 -8.06
C LYS A 48 7.75 -4.11 -8.21
N GLU A 49 6.99 -3.23 -8.85
CA GLU A 49 7.44 -1.85 -9.09
C GLU A 49 7.54 -1.00 -7.81
N ARG A 50 6.59 -1.19 -6.88
CA ARG A 50 6.58 -0.45 -5.62
C ARG A 50 7.43 -1.09 -4.55
N GLY A 51 7.86 -2.33 -4.78
CA GLY A 51 8.55 -3.12 -3.80
C GLY A 51 7.76 -3.23 -2.51
N ILE A 52 6.50 -3.67 -2.56
CA ILE A 52 5.73 -3.96 -1.35
C ILE A 52 4.70 -5.02 -1.67
N THR A 53 4.41 -5.86 -0.68
CA THR A 53 3.22 -6.72 -0.74
C THR A 53 2.01 -5.86 -0.44
N ILE A 54 1.06 -5.85 -1.36
CA ILE A 54 -0.13 -5.00 -1.30
C ILE A 54 -1.34 -5.85 -0.92
N PHE A 55 -1.46 -7.05 -1.48
CA PHE A 55 -2.60 -7.94 -1.23
C PHE A 55 -2.17 -9.19 -0.46
N SER A 56 -2.91 -9.54 0.59
CA SER A 56 -2.73 -10.81 1.27
C SER A 56 -3.18 -11.99 0.41
N LYS A 57 -2.32 -13.02 0.30
CA LYS A 57 -2.63 -14.30 -0.35
C LYS A 57 -2.40 -15.44 0.63
N ASN A 58 -3.32 -16.40 0.61
CA ASN A 58 -3.21 -17.63 1.41
C ASN A 58 -2.83 -18.79 0.50
N ALA A 59 -1.78 -19.49 0.87
CA ALA A 59 -1.39 -20.77 0.28
C ALA A 59 -1.41 -21.86 1.36
N ALA A 60 -1.55 -23.12 0.95
CA ALA A 60 -1.49 -24.23 1.88
C ALA A 60 -0.71 -25.40 1.29
N VAL A 61 0.16 -26.01 2.10
CA VAL A 61 0.95 -27.18 1.71
C VAL A 61 0.79 -28.30 2.73
N GLU A 62 0.90 -29.54 2.26
CA GLU A 62 0.91 -30.71 3.15
C GLU A 62 2.34 -31.26 3.24
N TYR A 63 2.86 -31.36 4.46
CA TYR A 63 4.20 -31.84 4.74
C TYR A 63 4.21 -32.75 5.97
N ASN A 64 4.72 -33.97 5.85
CA ASN A 64 4.79 -34.96 6.94
C ASN A 64 3.46 -35.13 7.71
N GLY A 65 2.32 -35.17 7.00
CA GLY A 65 0.98 -35.30 7.58
C GLY A 65 0.49 -34.08 8.36
N THR A 66 1.18 -32.94 8.22
CA THR A 66 0.84 -31.64 8.80
C THR A 66 0.49 -30.66 7.68
N LYS A 67 -0.64 -29.95 7.81
CA LYS A 67 -1.02 -28.89 6.89
C LYS A 67 -0.38 -27.57 7.34
N ILE A 68 0.41 -26.96 6.48
CA ILE A 68 1.05 -25.67 6.71
C ILE A 68 0.34 -24.64 5.84
N ASN A 69 -0.40 -23.75 6.48
CA ASN A 69 -0.99 -22.58 5.84
C ASN A 69 0.04 -21.45 5.84
N VAL A 70 0.41 -21.00 4.65
CA VAL A 70 1.33 -19.89 4.42
C VAL A 70 0.53 -18.65 4.09
N ILE A 71 0.64 -17.65 4.94
CA ILE A 71 -0.12 -16.41 4.88
C ILE A 71 0.83 -15.29 4.48
N ASP A 72 0.52 -14.63 3.39
CA ASP A 72 1.30 -13.51 2.91
C ASP A 72 0.80 -12.19 3.52
N THR A 73 1.70 -11.43 4.16
CA THR A 73 1.34 -10.18 4.85
C THR A 73 1.75 -8.96 4.03
N PRO A 74 0.89 -7.93 3.90
CA PRO A 74 1.28 -6.64 3.33
C PRO A 74 2.44 -6.01 4.10
N GLY A 75 3.38 -5.38 3.39
CA GLY A 75 4.64 -4.89 3.96
C GLY A 75 4.61 -3.43 4.44
N HIS A 76 3.47 -2.76 4.38
CA HIS A 76 3.42 -1.29 4.40
C HIS A 76 2.39 -0.72 5.41
N SER A 77 2.74 0.39 6.07
CA SER A 77 1.96 1.05 7.14
C SER A 77 0.52 1.40 6.76
N ASP A 78 0.29 1.89 5.53
CA ASP A 78 -1.05 2.26 5.03
C ASP A 78 -2.04 1.07 4.99
N PHE A 79 -1.53 -0.17 5.08
CA PHE A 79 -2.32 -1.39 5.19
C PHE A 79 -2.34 -1.96 6.63
N GLY A 80 -2.03 -1.16 7.64
CA GLY A 80 -1.86 -1.58 9.03
C GLY A 80 -3.00 -2.43 9.59
N GLY A 81 -4.26 -2.03 9.41
CA GLY A 81 -5.38 -2.88 9.85
C GLY A 81 -5.56 -4.16 9.03
N GLU A 82 -5.15 -4.20 7.75
CA GLU A 82 -5.06 -5.47 7.02
C GLU A 82 -3.98 -6.37 7.60
N VAL A 83 -2.79 -5.81 7.87
CA VAL A 83 -1.67 -6.54 8.50
C VAL A 83 -2.10 -7.17 9.83
N GLU A 84 -2.70 -6.40 10.73
CA GLU A 84 -3.16 -6.94 12.02
C GLU A 84 -4.21 -8.05 11.88
N ARG A 85 -5.14 -7.91 10.92
CA ARG A 85 -6.17 -8.92 10.64
C ARG A 85 -5.58 -10.21 10.10
N VAL A 86 -4.62 -10.09 9.20
CA VAL A 86 -3.95 -11.23 8.57
C VAL A 86 -3.07 -11.96 9.58
N LEU A 87 -2.33 -11.22 10.41
CA LEU A 87 -1.49 -11.79 11.47
C LEU A 87 -2.29 -12.56 12.53
N LYS A 88 -3.55 -12.19 12.82
CA LYS A 88 -4.43 -12.94 13.74
C LYS A 88 -4.77 -14.36 13.24
N MET A 89 -4.66 -14.61 11.93
CA MET A 89 -4.83 -15.97 11.40
C MET A 89 -3.60 -16.85 11.66
N ALA A 90 -2.41 -16.25 11.76
CA ALA A 90 -1.17 -16.96 12.00
C ALA A 90 -0.98 -17.32 13.48
N ASP A 91 -0.15 -18.35 13.73
CA ASP A 91 0.30 -18.78 15.05
C ASP A 91 1.84 -18.66 15.20
N GLY A 92 2.54 -18.40 14.09
CA GLY A 92 3.96 -18.06 14.03
C GLY A 92 4.29 -17.20 12.82
N VAL A 93 5.51 -16.69 12.77
CA VAL A 93 5.96 -15.77 11.74
C VAL A 93 7.36 -16.12 11.26
N ILE A 94 7.58 -16.05 9.94
CA ILE A 94 8.90 -16.17 9.33
C ILE A 94 9.37 -14.77 8.94
N LEU A 95 10.46 -14.30 9.53
CA LEU A 95 11.14 -13.08 9.10
C LEU A 95 12.24 -13.45 8.11
N LEU A 96 12.09 -12.99 6.86
CA LEU A 96 13.05 -13.22 5.78
C LEU A 96 13.96 -12.01 5.59
N VAL A 97 15.26 -12.24 5.73
CA VAL A 97 16.30 -11.20 5.72
C VAL A 97 17.36 -11.55 4.70
N ASP A 98 17.82 -10.60 3.90
CA ASP A 98 18.94 -10.81 2.97
C ASP A 98 20.27 -10.81 3.73
N ALA A 99 21.12 -11.81 3.46
CA ALA A 99 22.38 -12.03 4.15
C ALA A 99 23.46 -10.95 3.90
N PHE A 100 23.25 -10.05 2.94
CA PHE A 100 24.13 -8.92 2.66
C PHE A 100 23.53 -7.61 3.19
N GLU A 101 22.26 -7.37 2.87
CA GLU A 101 21.57 -6.12 3.21
C GLU A 101 21.20 -6.01 4.69
N GLY A 102 20.76 -7.11 5.31
CA GLY A 102 20.29 -7.13 6.69
C GLY A 102 18.83 -6.70 6.87
N PRO A 103 18.37 -6.46 8.10
CA PRO A 103 16.98 -6.10 8.38
C PRO A 103 16.67 -4.68 7.89
N MET A 104 15.61 -4.55 7.11
CA MET A 104 15.24 -3.28 6.46
C MET A 104 14.16 -2.51 7.23
N PRO A 105 14.17 -1.16 7.20
CA PRO A 105 13.18 -0.29 7.87
C PRO A 105 11.71 -0.69 7.65
N GLN A 106 11.36 -1.17 6.45
CA GLN A 106 9.99 -1.45 6.04
C GLN A 106 9.41 -2.70 6.73
N THR A 107 10.23 -3.69 7.08
CA THR A 107 9.74 -4.91 7.77
C THR A 107 9.46 -4.68 9.25
N ARG A 108 10.02 -3.60 9.83
CA ARG A 108 9.92 -3.29 11.26
C ARG A 108 8.48 -3.14 11.72
N PHE A 109 7.65 -2.44 10.95
CA PHE A 109 6.25 -2.20 11.31
C PHE A 109 5.45 -3.52 11.43
N VAL A 110 5.54 -4.37 10.42
CA VAL A 110 4.82 -5.65 10.39
C VAL A 110 5.36 -6.59 11.48
N LEU A 111 6.67 -6.61 11.68
CA LEU A 111 7.33 -7.40 12.72
C LEU A 111 6.90 -6.95 14.12
N GLN A 112 6.86 -5.65 14.39
CA GLN A 112 6.40 -5.09 15.66
C GLN A 112 4.97 -5.56 15.98
N LYS A 113 4.08 -5.56 14.99
CA LYS A 113 2.70 -6.06 15.15
C LYS A 113 2.66 -7.56 15.41
N ALA A 114 3.48 -8.34 14.73
CA ALA A 114 3.58 -9.78 14.96
C ALA A 114 4.08 -10.10 16.39
N LEU A 115 5.06 -9.35 16.88
CA LEU A 115 5.60 -9.49 18.23
C LEU A 115 4.57 -9.09 19.30
N GLN A 116 3.84 -7.99 19.11
CA GLN A 116 2.74 -7.56 19.98
C GLN A 116 1.60 -8.59 20.08
N LEU A 117 1.38 -9.37 19.01
CA LEU A 117 0.43 -10.48 18.99
C LEU A 117 0.98 -11.77 19.63
N ASN A 118 2.18 -11.74 20.21
CA ASN A 118 2.89 -12.88 20.78
C ASN A 118 3.06 -14.05 19.81
N LEU A 119 3.21 -13.76 18.51
CA LEU A 119 3.52 -14.79 17.51
C LEU A 119 4.96 -15.27 17.70
N LYS A 120 5.18 -16.57 17.46
CA LYS A 120 6.52 -17.17 17.53
C LYS A 120 7.32 -16.89 16.25
N PRO A 121 8.44 -16.15 16.35
CA PRO A 121 9.27 -15.82 15.19
C PRO A 121 10.23 -16.94 14.82
N ILE A 122 10.48 -17.10 13.52
CA ILE A 122 11.56 -17.89 12.91
C ILE A 122 12.31 -16.94 11.98
N VAL A 123 13.63 -16.87 12.11
CA VAL A 123 14.44 -16.01 11.26
C VAL A 123 15.04 -16.83 10.11
N VAL A 124 14.91 -16.32 8.89
CA VAL A 124 15.50 -16.93 7.69
C VAL A 124 16.42 -15.92 7.03
N ILE A 125 17.72 -16.21 7.05
CA ILE A 125 18.76 -15.41 6.39
C ILE A 125 18.99 -16.02 5.00
N ASN A 126 18.51 -15.31 3.99
CA ASN A 126 18.46 -15.73 2.60
C ASN A 126 19.57 -15.09 1.76
N LYS A 127 19.82 -15.64 0.56
CA LYS A 127 20.84 -15.21 -0.40
C LYS A 127 22.28 -15.35 0.11
N VAL A 128 22.53 -16.41 0.89
CA VAL A 128 23.88 -16.80 1.33
C VAL A 128 24.77 -17.24 0.15
N ASP A 129 24.19 -17.46 -1.05
CA ASP A 129 24.93 -17.71 -2.28
C ASP A 129 25.70 -16.48 -2.83
N LYS A 130 25.47 -15.29 -2.28
CA LYS A 130 26.18 -14.07 -2.71
C LYS A 130 27.61 -14.05 -2.15
N PRO A 131 28.62 -13.66 -2.95
CA PRO A 131 30.03 -13.67 -2.55
C PRO A 131 30.38 -12.70 -1.41
N ASN A 132 29.56 -11.67 -1.18
CA ASN A 132 29.77 -10.67 -0.12
C ASN A 132 28.80 -10.84 1.07
N CYS A 133 28.17 -12.01 1.24
CA CYS A 133 27.25 -12.19 2.36
C CYS A 133 27.96 -12.10 3.72
N ARG A 134 27.23 -11.63 4.72
CA ARG A 134 27.66 -11.43 6.10
C ARG A 134 26.59 -11.95 7.07
N PRO A 135 26.31 -13.27 7.03
CA PRO A 135 25.18 -13.87 7.73
C PRO A 135 25.24 -13.70 9.25
N ASP A 136 26.44 -13.74 9.85
CA ASP A 136 26.61 -13.58 11.30
C ASP A 136 26.32 -12.13 11.74
N GLU A 137 26.85 -11.12 11.02
CA GLU A 137 26.53 -9.71 11.28
C GLU A 137 25.03 -9.42 11.10
N VAL A 138 24.41 -10.04 10.10
CA VAL A 138 22.97 -9.88 9.84
C VAL A 138 22.14 -10.54 10.96
N HIS A 139 22.58 -11.68 11.48
CA HIS A 139 21.94 -12.32 12.61
C HIS A 139 21.93 -11.39 13.84
N ASP A 140 23.08 -10.79 14.15
CA ASP A 140 23.20 -9.86 15.27
C ASP A 140 22.34 -8.60 15.06
N ALA A 141 22.30 -8.06 13.85
CA ALA A 141 21.42 -6.94 13.50
C ALA A 141 19.92 -7.27 13.65
N VAL A 142 19.52 -8.51 13.35
CA VAL A 142 18.14 -8.98 13.57
C VAL A 142 17.84 -9.11 15.06
N PHE A 143 18.79 -9.59 15.86
CA PHE A 143 18.65 -9.66 17.31
C PHE A 143 18.47 -8.26 17.92
N GLU A 144 19.31 -7.29 17.52
CA GLU A 144 19.17 -5.88 17.95
C GLU A 144 17.82 -5.29 17.54
N LEU A 145 17.32 -5.63 16.34
CA LEU A 145 16.00 -5.20 15.90
C LEU A 145 14.91 -5.74 16.82
N PHE A 146 14.93 -7.03 17.17
CA PHE A 146 13.93 -7.63 18.06
C PHE A 146 13.96 -6.98 19.44
N PHE A 147 15.17 -6.73 19.96
CA PHE A 147 15.36 -6.03 21.22
C PHE A 147 14.77 -4.61 21.19
N THR A 148 15.01 -3.86 20.12
CA THR A 148 14.48 -2.49 19.93
C THR A 148 12.96 -2.45 19.83
N LEU A 149 12.36 -3.53 19.29
CA LEU A 149 10.92 -3.72 19.16
C LEU A 149 10.25 -4.31 20.41
N ASP A 150 10.96 -4.36 21.54
CA ASP A 150 10.48 -4.84 22.83
C ASP A 150 9.99 -6.31 22.79
N ALA A 151 10.70 -7.16 22.04
CA ALA A 151 10.44 -8.61 21.99
C ALA A 151 10.61 -9.26 23.37
N THR A 152 9.76 -10.25 23.67
CA THR A 152 9.87 -11.05 24.90
C THR A 152 11.07 -12.00 24.86
N GLU A 153 11.53 -12.50 26.02
CA GLU A 153 12.64 -13.47 26.09
C GLU A 153 12.40 -14.71 25.22
N GLU A 154 11.18 -15.24 25.20
CA GLU A 154 10.81 -16.38 24.33
C GLU A 154 10.89 -16.05 22.84
N GLN A 155 10.68 -14.78 22.47
CA GLN A 155 10.77 -14.32 21.09
C GLN A 155 12.21 -13.99 20.68
N LEU A 156 13.07 -13.63 21.62
CA LEU A 156 14.50 -13.40 21.40
C LEU A 156 15.27 -14.71 21.19
N ASP A 157 14.79 -15.83 21.73
CA ASP A 157 15.30 -17.18 21.46
C ASP A 157 14.73 -17.77 20.16
N PHE A 158 14.81 -16.99 19.08
CA PHE A 158 14.31 -17.40 17.77
C PHE A 158 15.25 -18.41 17.09
N PRO A 159 14.71 -19.46 16.43
CA PRO A 159 15.52 -20.31 15.58
C PRO A 159 15.90 -19.58 14.28
N THR A 160 17.17 -19.65 13.91
CA THR A 160 17.69 -19.09 12.65
C THR A 160 17.98 -20.19 11.64
N PHE A 161 17.53 -19.98 10.40
CA PHE A 161 17.88 -20.79 9.24
C PHE A 161 18.61 -19.95 8.20
N TYR A 162 19.62 -20.52 7.57
CA TYR A 162 20.43 -19.91 6.52
C TYR A 162 20.15 -20.61 5.20
N GLY A 163 20.14 -19.88 4.09
CA GLY A 163 19.95 -20.53 2.80
C GLY A 163 19.98 -19.64 1.59
N SER A 164 19.68 -20.28 0.45
CA SER A 164 19.49 -19.63 -0.83
C SER A 164 18.18 -20.12 -1.44
N GLY A 165 17.18 -19.24 -1.46
CA GLY A 165 15.93 -19.49 -2.18
C GLY A 165 16.17 -19.75 -3.68
N LYS A 166 17.22 -19.14 -4.26
CA LYS A 166 17.59 -19.35 -5.66
C LYS A 166 18.08 -20.78 -5.91
N ASN A 167 19.04 -21.24 -5.09
CA ASN A 167 19.61 -22.58 -5.22
C ASN A 167 18.71 -23.66 -4.58
N GLY A 168 17.68 -23.25 -3.82
CA GLY A 168 16.63 -24.13 -3.31
C GLY A 168 16.97 -24.84 -2.00
N TRP A 169 17.80 -24.24 -1.15
CA TRP A 169 18.25 -24.86 0.10
C TRP A 169 18.14 -23.96 1.30
N PHE A 170 17.78 -24.54 2.46
CA PHE A 170 17.75 -23.87 3.76
C PHE A 170 18.14 -24.84 4.87
N ASN A 171 19.06 -24.42 5.74
CA ASN A 171 19.63 -25.25 6.79
C ASN A 171 19.80 -24.45 8.10
N ASN A 172 20.01 -25.12 9.22
CA ASN A 172 20.30 -24.48 10.52
C ASN A 172 21.77 -24.03 10.66
N SER A 173 22.57 -24.20 9.61
CA SER A 173 23.97 -23.83 9.52
C SER A 173 24.27 -23.30 8.11
N LEU A 174 25.43 -22.67 7.93
CA LEU A 174 25.89 -22.15 6.63
C LEU A 174 26.30 -23.26 5.64
N VAL A 175 26.12 -24.53 5.99
CA VAL A 175 26.44 -25.66 5.12
C VAL A 175 25.33 -25.83 4.10
N GLU A 176 25.70 -25.74 2.82
CA GLU A 176 24.80 -25.98 1.70
C GLU A 176 24.29 -27.42 1.71
N ILE A 177 23.00 -27.58 1.43
CA ILE A 177 22.32 -28.87 1.28
C ILE A 177 21.42 -28.82 0.04
N ASP A 178 20.88 -29.95 -0.41
CA ASP A 178 20.06 -29.98 -1.63
C ASP A 178 18.54 -29.92 -1.36
N ASN A 179 18.10 -29.31 -0.25
CA ASN A 179 16.68 -29.23 0.09
C ASN A 179 16.30 -28.11 1.08
N ILE A 180 15.00 -27.85 1.19
CA ILE A 180 14.37 -26.92 2.16
C ILE A 180 13.79 -27.65 3.38
N THR A 181 13.98 -28.97 3.50
CA THR A 181 13.32 -29.76 4.56
C THR A 181 13.66 -29.30 5.98
N PRO A 182 14.89 -28.86 6.32
CA PRO A 182 15.17 -28.37 7.67
C PRO A 182 14.32 -27.17 8.07
N LEU A 183 13.99 -26.28 7.13
CA LEU A 183 13.11 -25.14 7.39
C LEU A 183 11.69 -25.62 7.67
N LEU A 184 11.16 -26.57 6.88
CA LEU A 184 9.82 -27.11 7.08
C LEU A 184 9.70 -27.91 8.38
N ASP A 185 10.72 -28.70 8.72
CA ASP A 185 10.81 -29.38 10.02
C ASP A 185 10.91 -28.37 11.17
N GLY A 186 11.66 -27.28 10.97
CA GLY A 186 11.71 -26.14 11.87
C GLY A 186 10.35 -25.51 12.13
N VAL A 187 9.56 -25.27 11.08
CA VAL A 187 8.19 -24.75 11.19
C VAL A 187 7.32 -25.69 12.03
N ILE A 188 7.35 -27.00 11.78
CA ILE A 188 6.56 -27.97 12.56
C ILE A 188 6.98 -27.98 14.04
N LYS A 189 8.29 -27.86 14.31
CA LYS A 189 8.88 -27.93 15.65
C LYS A 189 8.63 -26.67 16.49
N TYR A 190 8.87 -25.49 15.91
CA TYR A 190 8.89 -24.23 16.67
C TYR A 190 7.57 -23.46 16.61
N VAL A 191 6.79 -23.58 15.53
CA VAL A 191 5.48 -22.94 15.43
C VAL A 191 4.46 -23.79 16.20
N PRO A 192 3.68 -23.21 17.13
CA PRO A 192 2.67 -23.95 17.87
C PRO A 192 1.50 -24.34 16.97
N ALA A 193 0.78 -25.39 17.35
CA ALA A 193 -0.52 -25.67 16.77
C ALA A 193 -1.53 -24.58 17.19
N PRO A 194 -2.55 -24.29 16.36
CA PRO A 194 -3.62 -23.38 16.73
C PRO A 194 -4.26 -23.82 18.05
N LYS A 195 -4.49 -22.87 18.98
CA LYS A 195 -5.22 -23.15 20.22
C LYS A 195 -6.69 -23.37 19.89
N ILE A 196 -7.19 -24.58 20.13
CA ILE A 196 -8.58 -24.95 19.89
C ILE A 196 -9.31 -24.97 21.22
N GLU A 197 -10.28 -24.06 21.37
CA GLU A 197 -11.18 -24.07 22.52
C GLU A 197 -12.31 -25.08 22.33
N VAL A 198 -12.91 -25.52 23.43
CA VAL A 198 -14.09 -26.41 23.39
C VAL A 198 -15.35 -25.55 23.34
N GLY A 199 -16.21 -25.76 22.35
CA GLY A 199 -17.49 -25.07 22.28
C GLY A 199 -18.14 -25.09 20.91
N THR A 200 -19.12 -24.20 20.73
CA THR A 200 -19.90 -24.03 19.49
C THR A 200 -19.09 -23.36 18.39
N LEU A 201 -19.58 -23.45 17.14
CA LEU A 201 -18.94 -22.86 15.97
C LEU A 201 -18.65 -21.37 16.18
N GLN A 202 -17.39 -20.98 15.96
CA GLN A 202 -16.95 -19.59 15.86
C GLN A 202 -15.89 -19.46 14.76
N LEU A 203 -16.17 -18.60 13.79
CA LEU A 203 -15.25 -18.20 12.73
C LEU A 203 -15.37 -16.70 12.55
N GLN A 204 -14.28 -15.97 12.80
CA GLN A 204 -14.22 -14.54 12.54
C GLN A 204 -13.78 -14.27 11.10
N ILE A 205 -14.54 -13.45 10.39
CA ILE A 205 -14.21 -13.04 9.03
C ILE A 205 -13.05 -12.05 9.10
N THR A 206 -11.89 -12.45 8.60
CA THR A 206 -10.64 -11.65 8.67
C THR A 206 -10.35 -10.96 7.34
N SER A 207 -10.66 -11.61 6.22
CA SER A 207 -10.49 -11.05 4.89
C SER A 207 -11.64 -11.40 3.95
N LEU A 208 -11.69 -10.66 2.84
CA LEU A 208 -12.67 -10.85 1.78
C LEU A 208 -11.96 -11.26 0.51
N ASP A 209 -12.59 -12.15 -0.23
CA ASP A 209 -12.22 -12.44 -1.60
C ASP A 209 -13.45 -12.29 -2.51
N TYR A 210 -13.22 -12.12 -3.80
CA TYR A 210 -14.27 -11.89 -4.77
C TYR A 210 -14.07 -12.74 -6.02
N SER A 211 -15.13 -13.41 -6.44
CA SER A 211 -15.18 -14.12 -7.71
C SER A 211 -16.35 -13.60 -8.55
N SER A 212 -16.14 -13.44 -9.86
CA SER A 212 -17.19 -13.06 -10.80
C SER A 212 -18.32 -14.09 -10.88
N PHE A 213 -18.07 -15.34 -10.49
CA PHE A 213 -19.05 -16.43 -10.55
C PHE A 213 -19.73 -16.68 -9.20
N LEU A 214 -18.98 -16.59 -8.10
CA LEU A 214 -19.45 -16.93 -6.76
C LEU A 214 -19.83 -15.70 -5.92
N GLY A 215 -19.49 -14.49 -6.36
CA GLY A 215 -19.68 -13.24 -5.63
C GLY A 215 -18.65 -13.06 -4.51
N ARG A 216 -19.08 -12.41 -3.42
CA ARG A 216 -18.26 -12.17 -2.23
C ARG A 216 -18.03 -13.46 -1.45
N ILE A 217 -16.78 -13.70 -1.07
CA ILE A 217 -16.32 -14.89 -0.36
C ILE A 217 -15.73 -14.43 0.98
N ALA A 218 -16.25 -14.95 2.08
CA ALA A 218 -15.70 -14.67 3.41
C ALA A 218 -14.51 -15.59 3.68
N VAL A 219 -13.38 -15.04 4.11
CA VAL A 219 -12.20 -15.83 4.51
C VAL A 219 -11.94 -15.62 5.98
N GLY A 220 -11.66 -16.72 6.69
CA GLY A 220 -11.37 -16.67 8.12
C GLY A 220 -10.82 -17.97 8.67
N LYS A 221 -10.24 -17.89 9.87
CA LYS A 221 -9.79 -19.04 10.66
C LYS A 221 -10.95 -19.54 11.53
N VAL A 222 -11.27 -20.84 11.43
CA VAL A 222 -12.22 -21.47 12.34
C VAL A 222 -11.56 -21.53 13.71
N THR A 223 -12.06 -20.77 14.67
CA THR A 223 -11.47 -20.71 16.02
C THR A 223 -11.99 -21.87 16.88
N ARG A 224 -13.29 -22.16 16.75
CA ARG A 224 -13.99 -23.13 17.59
C ARG A 224 -15.05 -23.85 16.79
N GLY A 225 -15.31 -25.11 17.14
CA GLY A 225 -16.32 -25.95 16.48
C GLY A 225 -15.98 -26.33 15.03
N VAL A 226 -16.94 -26.94 14.34
CA VAL A 226 -16.80 -27.42 12.96
C VAL A 226 -17.86 -26.72 12.11
N ILE A 227 -17.46 -26.23 10.93
CA ILE A 227 -18.37 -25.65 9.94
C ILE A 227 -18.58 -26.64 8.80
N LYS A 228 -19.84 -26.84 8.40
CA LYS A 228 -20.24 -27.80 7.36
C LYS A 228 -20.96 -27.12 6.20
N GLU A 229 -20.85 -27.71 5.02
CA GLU A 229 -21.61 -27.29 3.85
C GLU A 229 -23.11 -27.42 4.15
N ASN A 230 -23.92 -26.45 3.73
CA ASN A 230 -25.35 -26.38 3.99
C ASN A 230 -25.74 -26.28 5.48
N GLN A 231 -24.81 -25.95 6.37
CA GLN A 231 -25.12 -25.71 7.79
C GLN A 231 -25.83 -24.36 7.97
N PRO A 232 -26.94 -24.31 8.75
CA PRO A 232 -27.51 -23.05 9.19
C PRO A 232 -26.57 -22.38 10.20
N ILE A 233 -26.36 -21.07 10.06
CA ILE A 233 -25.45 -20.30 10.91
C ILE A 233 -26.08 -18.96 11.32
N SER A 234 -25.52 -18.35 12.37
CA SER A 234 -25.82 -16.98 12.76
C SER A 234 -24.63 -16.10 12.40
N LEU A 235 -24.84 -15.09 11.55
CA LEU A 235 -23.87 -14.04 11.34
C LEU A 235 -24.08 -12.97 12.40
N VAL A 236 -23.17 -12.89 13.36
CA VAL A 236 -23.17 -11.86 14.39
C VAL A 236 -22.32 -10.69 13.90
N LYS A 237 -22.98 -9.56 13.68
CA LYS A 237 -22.36 -8.33 13.19
C LYS A 237 -21.65 -7.59 14.32
N THR A 238 -20.74 -6.69 13.93
CA THR A 238 -20.00 -5.84 14.87
C THR A 238 -20.88 -4.91 15.72
N ASP A 239 -22.08 -4.56 15.24
CA ASP A 239 -23.09 -3.79 15.98
C ASP A 239 -23.93 -4.66 16.96
N GLY A 240 -23.66 -5.97 17.02
CA GLY A 240 -24.41 -6.94 17.81
C GLY A 240 -25.65 -7.50 17.10
N THR A 241 -25.98 -7.03 15.89
CA THR A 241 -27.11 -7.54 15.11
C THR A 241 -26.83 -8.97 14.67
N ILE A 242 -27.80 -9.87 14.86
CA ILE A 242 -27.70 -11.28 14.47
C ILE A 242 -28.54 -11.53 13.24
N LYS A 243 -27.91 -11.90 12.12
CA LYS A 243 -28.58 -12.29 10.89
C LYS A 243 -28.46 -13.80 10.69
N LYS A 244 -29.59 -14.50 10.58
CA LYS A 244 -29.58 -15.93 10.24
C LYS A 244 -29.20 -16.09 8.77
N SER A 245 -28.30 -17.03 8.51
CA SER A 245 -27.85 -17.33 7.16
C SER A 245 -27.52 -18.82 7.03
N ARG A 246 -27.06 -19.23 5.85
CA ARG A 246 -26.70 -20.61 5.56
C ARG A 246 -25.44 -20.64 4.71
N VAL A 247 -24.52 -21.51 5.08
CA VAL A 247 -23.31 -21.77 4.31
C VAL A 247 -23.70 -22.52 3.03
N LYS A 248 -23.49 -21.94 1.84
CA LYS A 248 -23.79 -22.63 0.58
C LYS A 248 -22.66 -23.58 0.20
N GLU A 249 -21.42 -23.06 0.21
CA GLU A 249 -20.24 -23.83 -0.14
C GLU A 249 -19.08 -23.48 0.80
N LEU A 250 -18.20 -24.46 1.01
CA LEU A 250 -16.96 -24.31 1.78
C LEU A 250 -15.76 -24.72 0.94
N TYR A 251 -14.70 -23.93 1.07
CA TYR A 251 -13.44 -24.16 0.42
C TYR A 251 -12.30 -24.09 1.43
N VAL A 252 -11.33 -25.00 1.32
CA VAL A 252 -10.04 -24.89 1.99
C VAL A 252 -8.97 -24.54 0.98
N PHE A 253 -7.94 -23.85 1.42
CA PHE A 253 -6.77 -23.60 0.58
C PHE A 253 -5.97 -24.89 0.39
N GLU A 254 -5.53 -25.14 -0.84
CA GLU A 254 -4.65 -26.26 -1.23
C GLU A 254 -3.75 -25.78 -2.38
N GLY A 255 -2.44 -25.77 -2.16
CA GLY A 255 -1.48 -25.07 -3.00
C GLY A 255 -1.79 -23.58 -3.07
N MET A 256 -1.87 -23.05 -4.29
CA MET A 256 -2.32 -21.69 -4.59
C MET A 256 -3.82 -21.60 -4.90
N GLY A 257 -4.52 -22.74 -4.85
CA GLY A 257 -5.93 -22.85 -5.22
C GLY A 257 -6.85 -23.04 -4.02
N LYS A 258 -8.11 -23.27 -4.34
CA LYS A 258 -9.17 -23.59 -3.38
C LYS A 258 -9.78 -24.93 -3.74
N LYS A 259 -9.94 -25.79 -2.75
CA LYS A 259 -10.60 -27.09 -2.88
C LYS A 259 -11.91 -27.09 -2.13
N LYS A 260 -12.99 -27.45 -2.83
CA LYS A 260 -14.31 -27.58 -2.23
C LYS A 260 -14.31 -28.72 -1.22
N VAL A 261 -14.85 -28.50 -0.02
CA VAL A 261 -14.93 -29.48 1.06
C VAL A 261 -16.31 -29.46 1.72
N THR A 262 -16.65 -30.57 2.37
CA THR A 262 -17.94 -30.72 3.07
C THR A 262 -17.90 -30.21 4.51
N GLU A 263 -16.73 -30.22 5.14
CA GLU A 263 -16.53 -29.74 6.50
C GLU A 263 -15.12 -29.17 6.71
N VAL A 264 -14.99 -28.23 7.64
CA VAL A 264 -13.71 -27.61 8.04
C VAL A 264 -13.58 -27.68 9.56
N LEU A 265 -12.44 -28.19 10.01
CA LEU A 265 -12.08 -28.38 11.41
C LEU A 265 -11.53 -27.08 12.03
N PRO A 266 -11.60 -26.94 13.38
CA PRO A 266 -11.03 -25.78 14.06
C PRO A 266 -9.50 -25.71 13.88
N GLY A 267 -8.98 -24.50 13.77
CA GLY A 267 -7.59 -24.18 13.49
C GLY A 267 -7.26 -24.00 12.00
N ASP A 268 -8.12 -24.46 11.08
CA ASP A 268 -7.91 -24.30 9.64
C ASP A 268 -8.50 -22.99 9.11
N ILE A 269 -7.97 -22.53 7.98
CA ILE A 269 -8.42 -21.34 7.27
C ILE A 269 -9.30 -21.77 6.10
N CYS A 270 -10.51 -21.22 6.02
CA CYS A 270 -11.45 -21.54 4.96
C CYS A 270 -12.09 -20.31 4.33
N ALA A 271 -12.61 -20.55 3.13
CA ALA A 271 -13.39 -19.62 2.34
C ALA A 271 -14.85 -20.08 2.33
N VAL A 272 -15.74 -19.24 2.86
CA VAL A 272 -17.17 -19.47 3.00
C VAL A 272 -17.92 -18.68 1.93
N VAL A 273 -18.76 -19.38 1.15
CA VAL A 273 -19.54 -18.79 0.05
C VAL A 273 -21.03 -18.85 0.37
N GLY A 274 -21.76 -17.83 -0.09
CA GLY A 274 -23.22 -17.75 0.01
C GLY A 274 -23.75 -16.94 1.18
N LEU A 275 -22.87 -16.19 1.87
CA LEU A 275 -23.25 -15.22 2.89
C LEU A 275 -23.61 -13.89 2.24
N GLU A 276 -24.62 -13.22 2.80
CA GLU A 276 -25.10 -11.92 2.34
C GLU A 276 -24.97 -10.88 3.45
N ASP A 277 -24.59 -9.65 3.09
CA ASP A 277 -24.42 -8.51 3.99
C ASP A 277 -23.45 -8.72 5.15
N PHE A 278 -22.36 -9.44 4.90
CA PHE A 278 -21.28 -9.63 5.86
C PHE A 278 -20.16 -8.61 5.68
N ASN A 279 -19.53 -8.25 6.79
CA ASN A 279 -18.39 -7.36 6.88
C ASN A 279 -17.20 -8.07 7.53
N ILE A 280 -16.00 -7.49 7.38
CA ILE A 280 -14.82 -7.95 8.10
C ILE A 280 -15.01 -7.65 9.59
N GLY A 281 -14.62 -8.59 10.45
CA GLY A 281 -14.81 -8.54 11.90
C GLY A 281 -16.10 -9.21 12.37
N ASP A 282 -17.08 -9.44 11.48
CA ASP A 282 -18.27 -10.22 11.79
C ASP A 282 -17.90 -11.66 12.16
N THR A 283 -18.69 -12.27 13.04
CA THR A 283 -18.50 -13.64 13.49
C THR A 283 -19.57 -14.55 12.91
N ILE A 284 -19.15 -15.59 12.18
CA ILE A 284 -19.99 -16.73 11.84
C ILE A 284 -20.03 -17.63 13.08
N ALA A 285 -21.20 -17.67 13.71
CA ALA A 285 -21.45 -18.42 14.93
C ALA A 285 -22.52 -19.49 14.73
N ASP A 286 -22.69 -20.31 15.77
CA ASP A 286 -23.74 -21.34 15.83
C ASP A 286 -25.17 -20.76 15.65
N PHE A 287 -26.06 -21.59 15.09
CA PHE A 287 -27.43 -21.18 14.79
C PHE A 287 -28.29 -21.01 16.05
N GLU A 288 -28.12 -21.84 17.06
CA GLU A 288 -28.96 -21.82 18.26
C GLU A 288 -28.35 -20.93 19.34
N ASN A 289 -27.04 -21.05 19.56
CA ASN A 289 -26.30 -20.32 20.60
C ASN A 289 -25.19 -19.47 19.98
N PRO A 290 -25.52 -18.34 19.32
CA PRO A 290 -24.55 -17.47 18.70
C PRO A 290 -23.71 -16.74 19.74
N GLU A 291 -22.39 -16.87 19.65
CA GLU A 291 -21.43 -16.17 20.50
C GLU A 291 -20.43 -15.42 19.61
N ALA A 292 -20.38 -14.10 19.77
CA ALA A 292 -19.50 -13.23 18.99
C ALA A 292 -18.06 -13.31 19.48
N LEU A 293 -17.10 -13.25 18.54
CA LEU A 293 -15.70 -12.99 18.88
C LEU A 293 -15.48 -11.49 19.09
N PRO A 294 -14.43 -11.09 19.84
CA PRO A 294 -14.10 -9.68 20.03
C PRO A 294 -13.98 -8.95 18.69
N VAL A 295 -14.66 -7.81 18.58
CA VAL A 295 -14.73 -7.02 17.35
C VAL A 295 -13.33 -6.60 16.94
N ILE A 296 -12.98 -6.86 15.69
CA ILE A 296 -11.80 -6.25 15.07
C ILE A 296 -12.21 -4.88 14.55
N SER A 297 -11.53 -3.83 15.02
CA SER A 297 -11.69 -2.48 14.46
C SER A 297 -11.26 -2.47 13.00
N VAL A 298 -12.16 -2.05 12.11
CA VAL A 298 -11.84 -1.79 10.71
C VAL A 298 -11.44 -0.32 10.62
N ASP A 299 -10.23 -0.01 10.16
CA ASP A 299 -9.83 1.40 9.99
C ASP A 299 -10.76 2.11 8.98
N GLU A 300 -11.34 3.22 9.43
CA GLU A 300 -12.17 4.12 8.63
C GLU A 300 -11.32 4.86 7.58
N PRO A 301 -11.91 5.30 6.45
CA PRO A 301 -11.22 6.22 5.56
C PRO A 301 -10.96 7.55 6.29
N THR A 302 -9.74 8.07 6.19
CA THR A 302 -9.31 9.36 6.77
C THR A 302 -9.21 10.45 5.71
N MET A 303 -9.16 10.06 4.44
CA MET A 303 -8.93 10.95 3.30
C MET A 303 -9.96 10.71 2.20
N ASN A 304 -10.22 11.74 1.41
CA ASN A 304 -11.01 11.66 0.19
C ASN A 304 -10.33 12.38 -0.97
N MET A 305 -10.76 12.07 -2.18
CA MET A 305 -10.23 12.66 -3.39
C MET A 305 -11.27 12.61 -4.49
N LEU A 306 -11.25 13.62 -5.37
CA LEU A 306 -12.18 13.68 -6.49
C LEU A 306 -11.63 12.86 -7.66
N PHE A 307 -12.43 11.93 -8.17
CA PHE A 307 -12.16 11.15 -9.38
C PHE A 307 -13.13 11.65 -10.46
N GLY A 308 -12.61 12.23 -11.52
CA GLY A 308 -13.40 12.76 -12.64
C GLY A 308 -13.09 12.04 -13.94
N ILE A 309 -13.97 12.22 -14.92
CA ILE A 309 -13.64 11.92 -16.31
C ILE A 309 -12.49 12.81 -16.78
N ASN A 310 -11.68 12.33 -17.72
CA ASN A 310 -10.72 13.21 -18.36
C ASN A 310 -11.45 14.17 -19.32
N ASN A 311 -11.09 15.44 -19.24
CA ASN A 311 -11.62 16.52 -20.09
C ASN A 311 -10.47 17.35 -20.71
N SER A 312 -9.27 16.78 -20.77
CA SER A 312 -8.14 17.39 -21.45
C SER A 312 -8.32 17.37 -22.98
N PRO A 313 -7.56 18.20 -23.72
CA PRO A 313 -7.51 18.13 -25.18
C PRO A 313 -6.98 16.79 -25.74
N PHE A 314 -6.41 15.93 -24.91
CA PHE A 314 -5.93 14.61 -25.28
C PHE A 314 -6.93 13.48 -24.98
N PHE A 315 -8.14 13.85 -24.56
CA PHE A 315 -9.20 12.91 -24.22
C PHE A 315 -9.47 11.89 -25.33
N GLY A 316 -9.38 10.60 -24.99
CA GLY A 316 -9.70 9.50 -25.90
C GLY A 316 -8.75 9.35 -27.10
N ASN A 317 -7.58 9.99 -27.07
CA ASN A 317 -6.59 9.87 -28.12
C ASN A 317 -5.77 8.58 -27.95
N ALA A 318 -5.93 7.62 -28.87
CA ALA A 318 -5.26 6.32 -28.78
C ALA A 318 -3.73 6.40 -28.71
N GLU A 319 -3.09 7.38 -29.37
CA GLU A 319 -1.63 7.54 -29.35
C GLU A 319 -1.15 8.29 -28.11
N LYS A 320 -1.92 9.29 -27.64
CA LYS A 320 -1.47 10.21 -26.56
C LYS A 320 -1.96 9.84 -25.16
N SER A 321 -3.06 9.10 -25.04
CA SER A 321 -3.63 8.63 -23.79
C SER A 321 -3.73 7.11 -23.73
N GLY A 322 -4.07 6.44 -24.85
CA GLY A 322 -4.27 4.99 -24.89
C GLY A 322 -5.50 4.49 -24.11
N GLY A 323 -6.38 5.41 -23.70
CA GLY A 323 -7.56 5.12 -22.90
C GLY A 323 -8.63 4.33 -23.67
N LYS A 324 -9.15 3.27 -23.04
CA LYS A 324 -10.31 2.48 -23.52
C LYS A 324 -11.59 2.83 -22.79
N PHE A 325 -11.49 3.16 -21.50
CA PHE A 325 -12.63 3.44 -20.64
C PHE A 325 -12.67 4.93 -20.28
N LEU A 326 -13.57 5.66 -20.97
CA LEU A 326 -13.58 7.13 -20.99
C LEU A 326 -14.80 7.78 -20.31
N THR A 327 -15.87 7.00 -20.07
CA THR A 327 -17.16 7.55 -19.65
C THR A 327 -17.32 7.52 -18.13
N SER A 328 -18.12 8.45 -17.60
CA SER A 328 -18.48 8.47 -16.17
C SER A 328 -19.13 7.17 -15.71
N ARG A 329 -19.91 6.51 -16.59
CA ARG A 329 -20.49 5.19 -16.32
C ARG A 329 -19.43 4.11 -16.11
N HIS A 330 -18.42 4.03 -16.99
CA HIS A 330 -17.35 3.04 -16.81
C HIS A 330 -16.57 3.29 -15.51
N LEU A 331 -16.30 4.57 -15.20
CA LEU A 331 -15.64 4.97 -13.95
C LEU A 331 -16.48 4.55 -12.73
N ARG A 332 -17.77 4.86 -12.73
CA ARG A 332 -18.70 4.50 -11.65
C ARG A 332 -18.79 3.00 -11.44
N ASP A 333 -19.02 2.24 -12.51
CA ASP A 333 -19.15 0.78 -12.45
C ASP A 333 -17.86 0.14 -11.89
N ARG A 334 -16.69 0.68 -12.24
CA ARG A 334 -15.39 0.21 -11.73
C ARG A 334 -15.17 0.55 -10.26
N LEU A 335 -15.51 1.76 -9.85
CA LEU A 335 -15.39 2.21 -8.46
C LEU A 335 -16.34 1.44 -7.54
N ILE A 336 -17.59 1.23 -7.94
CA ILE A 336 -18.56 0.42 -7.19
C ILE A 336 -18.06 -1.02 -7.06
N LYS A 337 -17.57 -1.61 -8.15
CA LYS A 337 -16.98 -2.95 -8.11
C LYS A 337 -15.77 -3.05 -7.17
N GLU A 338 -15.01 -1.97 -7.02
CA GLU A 338 -13.90 -1.93 -6.05
C GLU A 338 -14.42 -1.92 -4.60
N THR A 339 -15.50 -1.19 -4.30
CA THR A 339 -16.07 -1.18 -2.94
C THR A 339 -16.57 -2.55 -2.48
N GLU A 340 -16.90 -3.45 -3.41
CA GLU A 340 -17.27 -4.84 -3.09
C GLU A 340 -16.07 -5.68 -2.59
N LYS A 341 -14.86 -5.34 -3.05
CA LYS A 341 -13.60 -6.00 -2.68
C LYS A 341 -12.94 -5.32 -1.49
N ASN A 342 -13.02 -4.00 -1.45
CA ASN A 342 -12.26 -3.16 -0.54
C ASN A 342 -13.19 -2.36 0.37
N LEU A 343 -13.40 -2.88 1.58
CA LEU A 343 -14.27 -2.24 2.59
C LEU A 343 -13.75 -0.88 3.08
N ALA A 344 -12.47 -0.60 2.89
CA ALA A 344 -11.87 0.67 3.28
C ALA A 344 -12.15 1.79 2.26
N LEU A 345 -12.69 1.43 1.09
CA LEU A 345 -13.07 2.36 0.04
C LEU A 345 -14.55 2.71 0.15
N ARG A 346 -14.86 4.01 0.13
CA ARG A 346 -16.24 4.50 -0.02
C ARG A 346 -16.30 5.43 -1.23
N VAL A 347 -17.40 5.40 -1.95
CA VAL A 347 -17.60 6.20 -3.16
C VAL A 347 -18.91 6.93 -3.05
N GLU A 348 -18.89 8.23 -3.32
CA GLU A 348 -20.08 9.08 -3.38
C GLU A 348 -20.14 9.80 -4.74
N ASP A 349 -21.35 9.97 -5.26
CA ASP A 349 -21.58 10.75 -6.47
C ASP A 349 -21.39 12.25 -6.14
N SER A 350 -20.59 12.97 -6.95
CA SER A 350 -20.43 14.42 -6.83
C SER A 350 -21.64 15.16 -7.39
N GLU A 351 -21.87 16.40 -6.94
CA GLU A 351 -22.94 17.28 -7.44
C GLU A 351 -22.94 17.45 -8.97
N ARG A 352 -21.76 17.30 -9.62
CA ARG A 352 -21.61 17.51 -11.06
C ARG A 352 -21.83 16.26 -11.93
N GLY A 353 -22.18 15.09 -11.36
CA GLY A 353 -22.54 13.86 -12.11
C GLY A 353 -21.44 13.23 -12.99
N GLU A 354 -20.33 13.93 -13.24
CA GLU A 354 -19.17 13.52 -14.02
C GLU A 354 -17.94 13.24 -13.15
N SER A 355 -18.10 13.33 -11.83
CA SER A 355 -17.05 13.07 -10.84
C SER A 355 -17.60 12.35 -9.61
N PHE A 356 -16.70 11.70 -8.89
CA PHE A 356 -17.00 10.87 -7.73
C PHE A 356 -16.04 11.25 -6.61
N VAL A 357 -16.56 11.40 -5.39
CA VAL A 357 -15.72 11.57 -4.21
C VAL A 357 -15.36 10.18 -3.71
N VAL A 358 -14.09 9.83 -3.83
CA VAL A 358 -13.55 8.52 -3.43
C VAL A 358 -12.81 8.69 -2.13
N TYR A 359 -13.28 7.97 -1.11
CA TYR A 359 -12.74 7.95 0.23
C TYR A 359 -11.81 6.76 0.39
N GLY A 360 -10.64 6.98 0.98
CA GLY A 360 -9.65 5.94 1.24
C GLY A 360 -8.92 6.19 2.56
N ARG A 361 -8.06 5.24 2.92
CA ARG A 361 -7.26 5.27 4.16
C ARG A 361 -6.03 6.15 4.09
N GLY A 362 -5.53 6.41 2.89
CA GLY A 362 -4.27 7.09 2.70
C GLY A 362 -3.95 7.26 1.22
N ILE A 363 -2.87 7.99 0.96
CA ILE A 363 -2.41 8.32 -0.40
C ILE A 363 -2.01 7.06 -1.15
N LEU A 364 -1.27 6.13 -0.51
CA LEU A 364 -0.83 4.91 -1.19
C LEU A 364 -2.01 4.02 -1.58
N HIS A 365 -2.99 3.89 -0.68
CA HIS A 365 -4.18 3.09 -0.96
C HIS A 365 -4.94 3.61 -2.19
N LEU A 366 -5.17 4.93 -2.28
CA LEU A 366 -5.81 5.53 -3.45
C LEU A 366 -4.90 5.46 -4.70
N GLY A 367 -3.58 5.61 -4.52
CA GLY A 367 -2.60 5.48 -5.60
C GLY A 367 -2.59 4.10 -6.25
N VAL A 368 -2.68 3.02 -5.45
CA VAL A 368 -2.80 1.65 -5.96
C VAL A 368 -4.07 1.47 -6.79
N LEU A 369 -5.20 2.01 -6.33
CA LEU A 369 -6.46 1.96 -7.08
C LEU A 369 -6.32 2.67 -8.44
N ILE A 370 -5.82 3.90 -8.43
CA ILE A 370 -5.63 4.70 -9.65
C ILE A 370 -4.69 4.00 -10.62
N GLU A 371 -3.56 3.50 -10.14
CA GLU A 371 -2.58 2.82 -10.97
C GLU A 371 -3.12 1.49 -11.54
N THR A 372 -3.93 0.77 -10.77
CA THR A 372 -4.64 -0.42 -11.27
C THR A 372 -5.59 -0.05 -12.40
N MET A 373 -6.39 1.00 -12.21
CA MET A 373 -7.30 1.52 -13.24
C MET A 373 -6.54 2.00 -14.48
N ARG A 374 -5.40 2.66 -14.30
CA ARG A 374 -4.51 3.10 -15.37
C ARG A 374 -4.07 1.93 -16.25
N ARG A 375 -3.65 0.81 -15.65
CA ARG A 375 -3.24 -0.41 -16.37
C ARG A 375 -4.41 -1.14 -17.03
N GLU A 376 -5.59 -1.09 -16.43
CA GLU A 376 -6.82 -1.63 -17.02
C GLU A 376 -7.26 -0.86 -18.27
N GLY A 377 -6.73 0.35 -18.52
CA GLY A 377 -7.08 1.16 -19.68
C GLY A 377 -8.00 2.34 -19.37
N TYR A 378 -8.17 2.71 -18.11
CA TYR A 378 -9.00 3.86 -17.72
C TYR A 378 -8.25 5.18 -17.91
N GLU A 379 -9.00 6.18 -18.33
CA GLU A 379 -8.55 7.56 -18.43
C GLU A 379 -9.35 8.41 -17.45
N LEU A 380 -8.68 8.98 -16.46
CA LEU A 380 -9.34 9.72 -15.39
C LEU A 380 -8.55 10.96 -14.96
N THR A 381 -9.25 11.88 -14.33
CA THR A 381 -8.65 12.99 -13.61
C THR A 381 -8.79 12.77 -12.12
N VAL A 382 -7.75 13.10 -11.38
CA VAL A 382 -7.66 12.92 -9.93
C VAL A 382 -7.34 14.26 -9.28
N GLY A 383 -8.20 14.72 -8.37
CA GLY A 383 -8.01 15.96 -7.62
C GLY A 383 -7.00 15.84 -6.49
N GLN A 384 -6.79 16.92 -5.75
CA GLN A 384 -5.93 16.88 -4.57
C GLN A 384 -6.57 16.01 -3.46
N PRO A 385 -5.81 15.14 -2.79
CA PRO A 385 -6.30 14.44 -1.61
C PRO A 385 -6.60 15.41 -0.47
N GLN A 386 -7.77 15.27 0.14
CA GLN A 386 -8.23 16.11 1.25
C GLN A 386 -8.59 15.25 2.46
N VAL A 387 -8.42 15.81 3.66
CA VAL A 387 -8.89 15.17 4.89
C VAL A 387 -10.39 15.30 5.03
N ILE A 388 -11.03 14.27 5.60
CA ILE A 388 -12.46 14.32 5.89
C ILE A 388 -12.68 15.26 7.07
N VAL A 389 -13.47 16.30 6.88
CA VAL A 389 -13.85 17.21 7.96
C VAL A 389 -15.21 16.78 8.50
N LYS A 390 -15.32 16.67 9.83
CA LYS A 390 -16.59 16.41 10.52
C LYS A 390 -16.98 17.60 11.38
N GLU A 391 -18.26 17.91 11.44
CA GLU A 391 -18.79 18.88 12.39
C GLU A 391 -19.24 18.13 13.66
N ILE A 392 -18.56 18.39 14.77
CA ILE A 392 -18.83 17.73 16.05
C ILE A 392 -19.10 18.85 17.06
N ASN A 393 -20.29 18.84 17.68
CA ASN A 393 -20.71 19.86 18.65
C ASN A 393 -20.61 21.31 18.13
N GLY A 394 -20.88 21.54 16.84
CA GLY A 394 -20.80 22.87 16.19
C GLY A 394 -19.37 23.37 15.92
N ALA A 395 -18.35 22.54 16.13
CA ALA A 395 -16.96 22.84 15.81
C ALA A 395 -16.47 22.01 14.62
N LYS A 396 -15.76 22.66 13.70
CA LYS A 396 -15.08 22.00 12.58
C LYS A 396 -13.92 21.16 13.12
N CYS A 397 -14.01 19.84 12.96
CA CYS A 397 -13.02 18.89 13.43
C CYS A 397 -12.32 18.20 12.26
N GLU A 398 -11.02 17.95 12.40
CA GLU A 398 -10.19 17.19 11.46
C GLU A 398 -9.64 15.93 12.15
N PRO A 399 -9.32 14.87 11.38
CA PRO A 399 -8.73 13.65 11.93
C PRO A 399 -7.31 13.90 12.42
N TYR A 400 -6.99 13.33 13.58
CA TYR A 400 -5.67 13.32 14.17
C TYR A 400 -5.12 11.90 14.22
N GLU A 401 -3.80 11.82 14.08
CA GLU A 401 -3.07 10.57 14.04
C GLU A 401 -1.86 10.64 14.96
N THR A 402 -1.53 9.49 15.57
CA THR A 402 -0.24 9.27 16.19
C THR A 402 0.74 8.99 15.07
N LEU A 403 1.69 9.89 14.85
CA LEU A 403 2.84 9.66 13.99
C LEU A 403 4.00 9.19 14.86
N VAL A 404 4.44 7.97 14.62
CA VAL A 404 5.64 7.38 15.20
C VAL A 404 6.76 7.49 14.18
N VAL A 405 7.89 8.08 14.59
CA VAL A 405 9.09 8.15 13.77
C VAL A 405 10.26 7.56 14.54
N ASP A 406 10.82 6.48 14.02
CA ASP A 406 12.12 5.96 14.46
C ASP A 406 13.20 6.44 13.50
N VAL A 407 14.18 7.15 14.03
CA VAL A 407 15.23 7.78 13.21
C VAL A 407 16.55 7.80 13.98
N PRO A 408 17.73 7.69 13.33
CA PRO A 408 18.99 7.92 14.00
C PRO A 408 19.04 9.27 14.72
N VAL A 409 19.72 9.31 15.86
CA VAL A 409 19.80 10.51 16.73
C VAL A 409 20.26 11.76 15.98
N GLU A 410 21.13 11.61 14.97
CA GLU A 410 21.65 12.72 14.16
C GLU A 410 20.59 13.44 13.31
N PHE A 411 19.52 12.75 12.91
CA PHE A 411 18.45 13.34 12.10
C PHE A 411 17.23 13.75 12.93
N ALA A 412 17.15 13.38 14.21
CA ALA A 412 16.00 13.64 15.08
C ALA A 412 15.58 15.12 15.08
N SER A 413 16.53 16.05 15.15
CA SER A 413 16.25 17.48 15.13
C SER A 413 15.57 17.95 13.83
N LYS A 414 15.95 17.38 12.67
CA LYS A 414 15.34 17.70 11.38
C LYS A 414 13.92 17.16 11.31
N VAL A 415 13.70 15.93 11.80
CA VAL A 415 12.37 15.31 11.87
C VAL A 415 11.42 16.15 12.72
N ILE A 416 11.87 16.58 13.90
CA ILE A 416 11.05 17.40 14.80
C ILE A 416 10.65 18.72 14.13
N ASP A 417 11.58 19.42 13.47
CA ASP A 417 11.27 20.67 12.75
C ASP A 417 10.25 20.45 11.62
N LEU A 418 10.42 19.39 10.82
CA LEU A 418 9.49 19.05 9.73
C LEU A 418 8.08 18.78 10.24
N VAL A 419 7.94 17.97 11.31
CA VAL A 419 6.65 17.62 11.91
C VAL A 419 6.00 18.84 12.58
N THR A 420 6.78 19.65 13.29
CA THR A 420 6.29 20.84 14.00
C THR A 420 5.75 21.90 13.04
N ARG A 421 6.42 22.13 11.89
CA ARG A 421 5.92 23.05 10.84
C ARG A 421 4.55 22.63 10.31
N ARG A 422 4.26 21.34 10.36
CA ARG A 422 2.98 20.74 9.96
C ARG A 422 2.00 20.55 11.12
N LYS A 423 2.23 21.28 12.22
CA LYS A 423 1.38 21.32 13.42
C LYS A 423 1.34 20.00 14.20
N GLY A 424 2.34 19.13 14.04
CA GLY A 424 2.53 17.99 14.94
C GLY A 424 3.01 18.45 16.32
N GLU A 425 2.47 17.85 17.37
CA GLU A 425 2.90 18.02 18.76
C GLU A 425 3.61 16.75 19.22
N MET A 426 4.82 16.89 19.73
CA MET A 426 5.58 15.76 20.24
C MET A 426 5.12 15.40 21.64
N HIS A 427 4.78 14.13 21.86
CA HIS A 427 4.37 13.62 23.16
C HIS A 427 5.46 12.77 23.81
N VAL A 428 6.14 11.94 23.01
CA VAL A 428 7.17 11.02 23.48
C VAL A 428 8.46 11.25 22.70
N MET A 429 9.56 11.26 23.44
CA MET A 429 10.92 11.26 22.90
C MET A 429 11.74 10.30 23.75
N ASP A 430 11.96 9.10 23.23
CA ASP A 430 12.76 8.07 23.89
C ASP A 430 14.00 7.75 23.06
N THR A 431 15.13 7.58 23.73
CA THR A 431 16.36 7.14 23.08
C THR A 431 16.50 5.64 23.26
N LYS A 432 16.47 4.90 22.16
CA LYS A 432 16.66 3.44 22.10
C LYS A 432 17.98 3.14 21.38
N GLY A 433 19.08 3.07 22.12
CA GLY A 433 20.42 2.87 21.55
C GLY A 433 20.85 4.05 20.68
N GLU A 434 21.16 3.79 19.41
CA GLU A 434 21.52 4.82 18.41
C GLU A 434 20.29 5.45 17.71
N MET A 435 19.09 4.95 18.02
CA MET A 435 17.83 5.42 17.45
C MET A 435 17.10 6.33 18.44
N GLN A 436 16.45 7.34 17.87
CA GLN A 436 15.48 8.18 18.55
C GLN A 436 14.08 7.74 18.15
N HIS A 437 13.30 7.32 19.13
CA HIS A 437 11.87 7.05 18.98
C HIS A 437 11.09 8.32 19.30
N LEU A 438 10.35 8.81 18.32
CA LEU A 438 9.60 10.06 18.42
C LEU A 438 8.12 9.77 18.16
N GLU A 439 7.26 10.05 19.15
CA GLU A 439 5.82 10.00 18.94
C GLU A 439 5.25 11.42 18.91
N PHE A 440 4.54 11.70 17.83
CA PHE A 440 3.84 12.94 17.61
C PHE A 440 2.35 12.71 17.48
N GLU A 441 1.57 13.66 17.93
CA GLU A 441 0.18 13.82 17.53
C GLU A 441 0.09 14.89 16.45
N ILE A 442 -0.36 14.50 15.26
CA ILE A 442 -0.39 15.36 14.08
C ILE A 442 -1.76 15.26 13.40
N PRO A 443 -2.32 16.37 12.87
CA PRO A 443 -3.50 16.27 12.00
C PRO A 443 -3.15 15.48 10.73
N SER A 444 -4.04 14.63 10.21
CA SER A 444 -3.78 13.85 8.98
C SER A 444 -3.39 14.73 7.79
N ARG A 445 -3.87 15.98 7.76
CA ARG A 445 -3.53 16.98 6.74
C ARG A 445 -2.06 17.38 6.77
N GLY A 446 -1.43 17.30 7.95
CA GLY A 446 0.00 17.47 8.12
C GLY A 446 0.83 16.29 7.60
N LEU A 447 0.25 15.09 7.44
CA LEU A 447 0.97 13.94 6.90
C LEU A 447 1.15 13.99 5.37
N ILE A 448 0.25 14.67 4.66
CA ILE A 448 0.25 14.76 3.19
C ILE A 448 1.56 15.41 2.69
N GLY A 449 2.43 14.66 2.01
CA GLY A 449 3.74 15.19 1.56
C GLY A 449 4.84 15.19 2.62
N LEU A 450 4.56 14.75 3.85
CA LEU A 450 5.58 14.68 4.90
C LEU A 450 6.56 13.53 4.66
N ARG A 451 6.06 12.39 4.16
CA ARG A 451 6.88 11.19 3.97
C ARG A 451 8.05 11.42 3.03
N THR A 452 7.79 11.96 1.83
CA THR A 452 8.80 12.24 0.81
C THR A 452 9.86 13.21 1.33
N GLN A 453 9.43 14.24 2.07
CA GLN A 453 10.33 15.19 2.73
C GLN A 453 11.16 14.53 3.82
N MET A 454 10.56 13.64 4.61
CA MET A 454 11.25 12.95 5.71
C MET A 454 12.29 11.96 5.18
N LEU A 455 11.94 11.13 4.18
CA LEU A 455 12.90 10.22 3.55
C LEU A 455 14.07 10.99 2.93
N THR A 456 13.81 12.10 2.26
CA THR A 456 14.88 12.95 1.70
C THR A 456 15.76 13.57 2.80
N ALA A 457 15.16 14.06 3.89
CA ALA A 457 15.89 14.72 4.98
C ALA A 457 16.73 13.76 5.85
N THR A 458 16.36 12.48 5.86
CA THR A 458 16.95 11.41 6.66
C THR A 458 17.68 10.37 5.82
N THR A 459 17.96 10.68 4.56
CA THR A 459 18.64 9.78 3.61
C THR A 459 18.00 8.39 3.50
N GLY A 460 16.69 8.30 3.76
CA GLY A 460 15.91 7.06 3.74
C GLY A 460 15.92 6.25 5.04
N GLU A 461 16.59 6.71 6.10
CA GLU A 461 16.75 5.95 7.35
C GLU A 461 15.57 6.09 8.32
N ALA A 462 14.72 7.11 8.15
CA ALA A 462 13.54 7.27 8.98
C ALA A 462 12.48 6.19 8.69
N VAL A 463 12.01 5.52 9.74
CA VAL A 463 10.81 4.69 9.72
C VAL A 463 9.66 5.53 10.21
N MET A 464 8.64 5.70 9.37
CA MET A 464 7.40 6.38 9.75
C MET A 464 6.26 5.38 9.82
N ALA A 465 5.52 5.42 10.91
CA ALA A 465 4.22 4.79 11.01
C ALA A 465 3.21 5.81 11.54
N HIS A 466 1.98 5.75 11.07
CA HIS A 466 0.92 6.58 11.60
C HIS A 466 -0.33 5.76 11.89
N ARG A 467 -1.09 6.17 12.89
CA ARG A 467 -2.35 5.54 13.27
C ARG A 467 -3.37 6.60 13.66
N PHE A 468 -4.57 6.48 13.11
CA PHE A 468 -5.70 7.30 13.50
C PHE A 468 -6.02 7.17 15.00
N ILE A 469 -6.23 8.32 15.66
CA ILE A 469 -6.63 8.42 17.08
C ILE A 469 -8.12 8.78 17.15
N ASP A 470 -8.44 10.03 16.81
CA ASP A 470 -9.76 10.63 16.96
C ASP A 470 -9.89 11.90 16.09
N TYR A 471 -11.08 12.50 16.12
CA TYR A 471 -11.32 13.81 15.50
C TYR A 471 -11.16 14.91 16.55
N LYS A 472 -10.30 15.89 16.27
CA LYS A 472 -10.09 17.05 17.16
C LYS A 472 -10.40 18.37 16.43
N PRO A 473 -10.60 19.47 17.16
CA PRO A 473 -10.83 20.78 16.55
C PRO A 473 -9.73 21.17 15.56
N TRP A 474 -10.14 21.88 14.51
CA TRP A 474 -9.26 22.37 13.44
C TRP A 474 -8.08 23.17 13.99
N LYS A 475 -6.84 22.74 13.72
CA LYS A 475 -5.62 23.33 14.30
C LYS A 475 -5.19 24.63 13.65
N GLY A 476 -5.75 24.96 12.49
CA GLY A 476 -5.43 26.15 11.70
C GLY A 476 -4.75 25.83 10.37
N PRO A 477 -4.28 26.85 9.63
CA PRO A 477 -3.68 26.67 8.31
C PRO A 477 -2.33 25.94 8.41
N ILE A 478 -2.13 24.98 7.50
CA ILE A 478 -0.83 24.32 7.27
C ILE A 478 -0.29 24.89 5.95
N PRO A 479 0.98 25.33 5.91
CA PRO A 479 1.55 25.92 4.70
C PRO A 479 1.58 24.90 3.57
N GLY A 480 1.10 25.32 2.39
CA GLY A 480 1.20 24.53 1.15
C GLY A 480 2.55 24.73 0.43
N ARG A 481 2.62 24.30 -0.82
CA ARG A 481 3.77 24.56 -1.71
C ARG A 481 4.02 26.08 -1.82
N ASN A 482 5.25 26.51 -1.53
CA ASN A 482 5.66 27.91 -1.63
C ASN A 482 5.93 28.35 -3.08
N ASN A 483 6.45 27.41 -3.88
CA ASN A 483 6.77 27.62 -5.29
C ASN A 483 5.50 27.62 -6.15
N GLY A 484 5.51 28.38 -7.25
CA GLY A 484 4.47 28.32 -8.27
C GLY A 484 4.72 27.22 -9.30
N VAL A 485 3.88 27.14 -10.33
CA VAL A 485 4.07 26.25 -11.48
C VAL A 485 4.27 26.99 -12.79
N LEU A 486 5.06 26.40 -13.69
CA LEU A 486 5.10 26.83 -15.09
C LEU A 486 4.00 26.12 -15.88
N LEU A 487 3.17 26.92 -16.53
CA LEU A 487 2.00 26.45 -17.27
C LEU A 487 2.15 26.69 -18.75
N VAL A 488 1.69 25.74 -19.54
CA VAL A 488 1.75 25.85 -21.00
C VAL A 488 0.71 26.85 -21.50
N LYS A 489 1.18 27.78 -22.34
CA LYS A 489 0.33 28.78 -22.99
C LYS A 489 -0.45 28.23 -24.18
N GLN A 490 0.22 27.41 -25.00
CA GLN A 490 -0.32 26.89 -26.26
C GLN A 490 0.11 25.44 -26.42
N GLY A 491 -0.82 24.59 -26.85
CA GLY A 491 -0.53 23.18 -27.11
C GLY A 491 0.33 22.96 -28.35
N GLY A 492 1.09 21.88 -28.34
CA GLY A 492 2.02 21.47 -29.39
C GLY A 492 3.14 20.60 -28.82
N THR A 493 4.16 20.32 -29.63
CA THR A 493 5.30 19.51 -29.21
C THR A 493 6.37 20.40 -28.57
N SER A 494 6.80 20.05 -27.37
CA SER A 494 7.84 20.79 -26.65
C SER A 494 9.17 20.76 -27.40
N THR A 495 9.90 21.87 -27.38
CA THR A 495 11.18 22.00 -28.10
C THR A 495 12.33 22.15 -27.12
N GLY A 496 13.48 21.54 -27.45
CA GLY A 496 14.68 21.65 -26.62
C GLY A 496 15.16 23.10 -26.46
N TYR A 497 14.99 23.92 -27.50
CA TYR A 497 15.32 25.36 -27.46
C TYR A 497 14.47 26.14 -26.43
N SER A 498 13.16 25.86 -26.36
CA SER A 498 12.30 26.54 -25.38
C SER A 498 12.59 26.09 -23.95
N ILE A 499 12.83 24.79 -23.75
CA ILE A 499 13.16 24.24 -22.43
C ILE A 499 14.49 24.83 -21.95
N ASP A 500 15.55 24.78 -22.75
CA ASP A 500 16.88 25.34 -22.45
C ASP A 500 16.80 26.83 -22.01
N LYS A 501 15.98 27.62 -22.72
CA LYS A 501 15.76 29.04 -22.39
C LYS A 501 15.00 29.28 -21.08
N LEU A 502 14.18 28.32 -20.65
CA LEU A 502 13.30 28.45 -19.49
C LEU A 502 13.83 27.70 -18.26
N GLN A 503 14.92 26.94 -18.38
CA GLN A 503 15.54 26.20 -17.27
C GLN A 503 16.06 27.11 -16.16
N ASP A 504 16.35 28.37 -16.45
CA ASP A 504 16.67 29.40 -15.45
C ASP A 504 15.47 29.77 -14.55
N ARG A 505 14.24 29.43 -14.98
CA ARG A 505 13.00 29.74 -14.29
C ARG A 505 12.42 28.55 -13.54
N GLY A 506 12.89 27.33 -13.77
CA GLY A 506 12.25 26.19 -13.14
C GLY A 506 12.83 24.84 -13.51
N THR A 507 12.43 23.87 -12.70
CA THR A 507 12.79 22.46 -12.88
C THR A 507 11.68 21.75 -13.64
N PHE A 508 11.99 21.23 -14.82
CA PHE A 508 11.00 20.67 -15.74
C PHE A 508 10.60 19.24 -15.39
N PHE A 509 9.32 18.91 -15.66
CA PHE A 509 8.72 17.58 -15.52
C PHE A 509 8.55 16.86 -16.86
N ILE A 510 8.93 17.49 -17.98
CA ILE A 510 8.79 16.96 -19.34
C ILE A 510 10.15 16.93 -20.05
N ASP A 511 10.32 15.96 -20.95
CA ASP A 511 11.45 15.95 -21.88
C ASP A 511 11.14 16.75 -23.15
N PRO A 512 12.18 17.24 -23.86
CA PRO A 512 12.01 17.79 -25.20
C PRO A 512 11.38 16.78 -26.16
N GLY A 513 10.41 17.23 -26.96
CA GLY A 513 9.69 16.37 -27.91
C GLY A 513 8.40 15.77 -27.35
N GLU A 514 8.09 15.99 -26.06
CA GLU A 514 6.80 15.60 -25.49
C GLU A 514 5.68 16.55 -25.93
N ASP A 515 4.51 15.99 -26.23
CA ASP A 515 3.31 16.75 -26.56
C ASP A 515 2.65 17.35 -25.32
N VAL A 516 2.33 18.64 -25.41
CA VAL A 516 1.71 19.42 -24.33
C VAL A 516 0.45 20.15 -24.78
N TYR A 517 -0.36 20.59 -23.83
CA TYR A 517 -1.57 21.40 -24.08
C TYR A 517 -1.69 22.58 -23.11
N SER A 518 -2.52 23.56 -23.47
CA SER A 518 -2.73 24.77 -22.66
C SER A 518 -3.25 24.43 -21.27
N GLY A 519 -2.67 25.03 -20.22
CA GLY A 519 -3.05 24.77 -18.82
C GLY A 519 -2.41 23.52 -18.19
N GLN A 520 -1.61 22.75 -18.95
CA GLN A 520 -0.76 21.70 -18.41
C GLN A 520 0.41 22.29 -17.61
N ILE A 521 0.75 21.67 -16.48
CA ILE A 521 1.91 21.98 -15.65
C ILE A 521 3.12 21.24 -16.22
N VAL A 522 4.18 21.97 -16.51
CA VAL A 522 5.39 21.42 -17.16
C VAL A 522 6.67 21.61 -16.36
N ALA A 523 6.66 22.45 -15.33
CA ALA A 523 7.79 22.64 -14.43
C ALA A 523 7.37 23.25 -13.09
N GLU A 524 8.21 23.08 -12.08
CA GLU A 524 8.17 23.85 -10.83
C GLU A 524 8.87 25.20 -11.02
N HIS A 525 8.22 26.30 -10.64
CA HIS A 525 8.78 27.64 -10.73
C HIS A 525 9.69 27.93 -9.52
N ILE A 526 10.84 28.56 -9.74
CA ILE A 526 11.77 28.94 -8.65
C ILE A 526 11.23 30.00 -7.67
N LYS A 527 10.07 30.60 -7.98
CA LYS A 527 9.44 31.67 -7.18
C LYS A 527 7.96 31.36 -6.91
N PRO A 528 7.36 31.99 -5.89
CA PRO A 528 5.92 31.96 -5.70
C PRO A 528 5.17 32.57 -6.89
N GLY A 529 4.00 32.00 -7.18
CA GLY A 529 3.11 32.46 -8.25
C GLY A 529 3.32 31.73 -9.57
N ASP A 530 2.21 31.41 -10.23
CA ASP A 530 2.21 30.64 -11.47
C ASP A 530 2.63 31.52 -12.66
N LEU A 531 3.39 30.93 -13.60
CA LEU A 531 3.86 31.62 -14.79
C LEU A 531 3.44 30.85 -16.04
N VAL A 532 2.71 31.53 -16.93
CA VAL A 532 2.33 30.97 -18.23
C VAL A 532 3.47 31.18 -19.23
N VAL A 533 3.99 30.08 -19.77
CA VAL A 533 5.16 30.03 -20.65
C VAL A 533 4.83 29.32 -21.96
N ASN A 534 5.60 29.65 -23.01
CA ASN A 534 5.52 28.94 -24.28
C ASN A 534 6.70 27.96 -24.40
N VAL A 535 6.40 26.66 -24.49
CA VAL A 535 7.40 25.59 -24.61
C VAL A 535 7.50 25.00 -26.03
N VAL A 536 6.68 25.49 -26.96
CA VAL A 536 6.56 24.99 -28.34
C VAL A 536 7.37 25.84 -29.33
N GLU A 537 7.95 26.96 -28.88
CA GLU A 537 8.69 27.87 -29.74
C GLU A 537 10.00 27.26 -30.24
N GLY A 538 10.10 27.02 -31.55
CA GLY A 538 11.36 26.65 -32.20
C GLY A 538 12.34 27.83 -32.34
N LYS A 539 13.62 27.52 -32.50
CA LYS A 539 14.66 28.50 -32.84
C LYS A 539 14.31 29.16 -34.18
N LYS A 540 14.09 30.48 -34.20
CA LYS A 540 13.88 31.22 -35.45
C LYS A 540 15.19 31.22 -36.24
N LEU A 541 15.19 30.60 -37.41
CA LEU A 541 16.30 30.66 -38.36
C LEU A 541 16.37 32.07 -38.95
N THR A 542 17.14 32.96 -38.32
CA THR A 542 17.57 34.19 -39.00
C THR A 542 18.60 33.80 -40.06
N ASN A 543 18.37 34.19 -41.32
CA ASN A 543 19.25 33.97 -42.48
C ASN A 543 20.59 34.74 -42.38
N MET A 544 21.26 34.68 -41.24
CA MET A 544 22.62 35.20 -41.03
C MET A 544 23.49 34.03 -40.59
N ARG A 545 24.38 33.63 -41.50
CA ARG A 545 25.45 32.65 -41.27
C ARG A 545 26.30 33.11 -40.08
N ALA A 546 26.08 32.50 -38.91
CA ALA A 546 27.08 32.44 -37.85
C ALA A 546 27.74 31.06 -37.95
N SER A 547 28.74 30.96 -38.82
CA SER A 547 29.72 29.88 -38.83
C SER A 547 30.61 30.03 -37.60
N GLY A 548 30.19 29.43 -36.47
CA GLY A 548 30.93 29.43 -35.21
C GLY A 548 30.01 29.19 -34.01
N SER A 549 30.12 27.99 -33.43
CA SER A 549 29.39 27.47 -32.27
C SER A 549 27.86 27.44 -32.37
N ASP A 550 27.31 26.37 -32.96
CA ASP A 550 26.05 25.85 -32.45
C ASP A 550 26.32 25.39 -31.01
N ALA A 551 26.01 26.25 -30.03
CA ALA A 551 25.99 25.82 -28.64
C ALA A 551 24.98 24.68 -28.55
N ALA A 552 25.47 23.46 -28.27
CA ALA A 552 24.61 22.33 -28.01
C ALA A 552 23.68 22.72 -26.86
N THR A 553 22.36 22.64 -27.07
CA THR A 553 21.37 22.85 -26.02
C THR A 553 21.67 21.89 -24.87
N ASN A 554 21.92 22.42 -23.69
CA ASN A 554 22.32 21.63 -22.53
C ASN A 554 21.15 21.55 -21.56
N ILE A 555 20.31 20.55 -21.77
CA ILE A 555 19.04 20.41 -21.09
C ILE A 555 19.23 19.51 -19.87
N ALA A 556 19.02 20.05 -18.67
CA ALA A 556 18.92 19.24 -17.46
C ALA A 556 17.84 18.15 -17.61
N PRO A 557 18.07 16.92 -17.10
CA PRO A 557 17.10 15.85 -17.16
C PRO A 557 15.80 16.23 -16.43
N LYS A 558 14.66 15.76 -16.92
CA LYS A 558 13.39 16.03 -16.25
C LYS A 558 13.35 15.42 -14.85
N THR A 559 12.67 16.10 -13.94
CA THR A 559 12.28 15.52 -12.66
C THR A 559 11.05 14.66 -12.89
N GLN A 560 11.22 13.35 -12.77
CA GLN A 560 10.12 12.40 -12.92
C GLN A 560 9.46 12.17 -11.56
N LEU A 561 8.23 12.64 -11.42
CA LEU A 561 7.40 12.39 -10.25
C LEU A 561 6.60 11.10 -10.44
N THR A 562 6.53 10.30 -9.38
CA THR A 562 5.59 9.19 -9.25
C THR A 562 4.16 9.70 -9.09
N LEU A 563 3.17 8.80 -9.20
CA LEU A 563 1.77 9.16 -8.99
C LEU A 563 1.52 9.71 -7.58
N GLU A 564 2.14 9.09 -6.57
CA GLU A 564 2.07 9.51 -5.17
C GLU A 564 2.68 10.90 -4.97
N GLU A 565 3.87 11.14 -5.51
CA GLU A 565 4.51 12.46 -5.45
C GLU A 565 3.66 13.52 -6.17
N CYS A 566 3.02 13.18 -7.30
CA CYS A 566 2.07 14.07 -7.95
C CYS A 566 0.88 14.40 -7.03
N MET A 567 0.30 13.41 -6.35
CA MET A 567 -0.81 13.61 -5.41
C MET A 567 -0.42 14.48 -4.21
N GLU A 568 0.82 14.38 -3.75
CA GLU A 568 1.37 15.24 -2.70
C GLU A 568 1.72 16.65 -3.21
N TYR A 569 2.06 16.79 -4.49
CA TYR A 569 2.52 18.05 -5.10
C TYR A 569 1.39 18.99 -5.53
N ILE A 570 0.28 18.46 -6.04
CA ILE A 570 -0.81 19.28 -6.60
C ILE A 570 -1.55 20.10 -5.53
N GLN A 571 -2.04 21.27 -5.94
CA GLN A 571 -2.89 22.15 -5.13
C GLN A 571 -4.39 22.02 -5.45
N GLN A 572 -5.26 22.71 -4.70
CA GLN A 572 -6.72 22.61 -4.85
C GLN A 572 -7.25 23.00 -6.24
N ASP A 573 -6.57 23.90 -6.94
CA ASP A 573 -6.91 24.33 -8.30
C ASP A 573 -6.21 23.48 -9.38
N GLU A 574 -5.55 22.40 -8.99
CA GLU A 574 -4.79 21.48 -9.83
C GLU A 574 -5.38 20.06 -9.76
N CYS A 575 -5.15 19.29 -10.83
CA CYS A 575 -5.50 17.87 -10.90
C CYS A 575 -4.46 17.09 -11.70
N ILE A 576 -4.46 15.78 -11.49
CA ILE A 576 -3.60 14.82 -12.18
C ILE A 576 -4.45 14.15 -13.26
N GLU A 577 -4.01 14.26 -14.50
CA GLU A 577 -4.51 13.48 -15.62
C GLU A 577 -3.76 12.14 -15.65
N VAL A 578 -4.48 11.05 -15.44
CA VAL A 578 -3.94 9.70 -15.39
C VAL A 578 -4.44 8.91 -16.60
N THR A 579 -3.50 8.46 -17.43
CA THR A 579 -3.78 7.66 -18.62
C THR A 579 -2.88 6.42 -18.66
N PRO A 580 -3.27 5.37 -19.40
CA PRO A 580 -2.45 4.16 -19.59
C PRO A 580 -1.01 4.44 -20.04
N VAL A 581 -0.78 5.54 -20.76
CA VAL A 581 0.52 5.90 -21.32
C VAL A 581 1.28 6.90 -20.46
N CYS A 582 0.59 7.86 -19.83
CA CYS A 582 1.24 8.98 -19.15
C CYS A 582 0.46 9.47 -17.92
N ILE A 583 1.21 10.07 -16.99
CA ILE A 583 0.68 10.83 -15.85
C ILE A 583 1.09 12.28 -16.07
N ARG A 584 0.13 13.20 -16.06
CA ARG A 584 0.36 14.64 -16.28
C ARG A 584 -0.31 15.44 -15.18
N MET A 585 0.27 16.58 -14.82
CA MET A 585 -0.36 17.55 -13.91
C MET A 585 -0.93 18.71 -14.72
N ARG A 586 -2.10 19.21 -14.34
CA ARG A 586 -2.75 20.35 -15.00
C ARG A 586 -3.55 21.18 -14.00
N LYS A 587 -3.89 22.41 -14.36
CA LYS A 587 -4.90 23.20 -13.63
C LYS A 587 -6.29 22.67 -13.94
N VAL A 588 -7.21 22.66 -12.98
CA VAL A 588 -8.60 22.19 -13.19
C VAL A 588 -9.26 22.97 -14.34
N ILE A 589 -9.14 24.30 -14.30
CA ILE A 589 -9.52 25.22 -15.37
C ILE A 589 -8.29 25.47 -16.25
N LEU A 590 -8.37 25.08 -17.53
CA LEU A 590 -7.24 25.20 -18.45
C LEU A 590 -7.02 26.64 -18.93
N ASP A 591 -8.11 27.34 -19.23
CA ASP A 591 -8.07 28.69 -19.77
C ASP A 591 -7.55 29.70 -18.73
N GLU A 592 -6.62 30.56 -19.17
CA GLU A 592 -5.97 31.54 -18.31
C GLU A 592 -6.94 32.66 -17.87
N GLU A 593 -7.82 33.10 -18.76
CA GLU A 593 -8.75 34.20 -18.50
C GLU A 593 -9.90 33.75 -17.61
N GLU A 594 -10.40 32.53 -17.78
CA GLU A 594 -11.37 31.93 -16.86
C GLU A 594 -10.77 31.75 -15.46
N ARG A 595 -9.52 31.30 -15.34
CA ARG A 595 -8.84 31.21 -14.03
C ARG A 595 -8.71 32.56 -13.34
N LYS A 596 -8.37 33.63 -14.06
CA LYS A 596 -8.31 34.99 -13.50
C LYS A 596 -9.69 35.46 -13.03
N LYS A 597 -10.77 35.08 -13.70
CA LYS A 597 -12.14 35.41 -13.30
C LYS A 597 -12.55 34.66 -12.03
N GLU A 598 -12.30 33.35 -11.97
CA GLU A 598 -12.58 32.53 -10.78
C GLU A 598 -11.75 32.97 -9.57
N ALA A 599 -10.46 33.26 -9.75
CA ALA A 599 -9.61 33.78 -8.67
C ALA A 599 -10.16 35.10 -8.09
N LYS A 600 -10.66 36.00 -8.95
CA LYS A 600 -11.32 37.25 -8.51
C LYS A 600 -12.61 36.96 -7.74
N LYS A 601 -13.41 35.99 -8.18
CA LYS A 601 -14.67 35.62 -7.52
C LYS A 601 -14.42 35.01 -6.14
N MET A 602 -13.49 34.07 -6.02
CA MET A 602 -13.10 33.47 -4.74
C MET A 602 -12.52 34.52 -3.77
N SER A 603 -11.74 35.48 -4.28
CA SER A 603 -11.21 36.57 -3.44
C SER A 603 -12.29 37.53 -2.92
N ALA A 604 -13.42 37.64 -3.63
CA ALA A 604 -14.55 38.47 -3.23
C ALA A 604 -15.50 37.75 -2.25
N GLU A 605 -15.56 36.42 -2.28
CA GLU A 605 -16.35 35.59 -1.34
C GLU A 605 -15.60 35.31 -0.03
N ALA A 606 -14.27 35.49 0.00
CA ALA A 606 -13.44 35.32 1.19
C ALA A 606 -13.30 36.60 2.06
N VAL A 607 -13.85 37.72 1.61
CA VAL A 607 -13.97 39.00 2.34
C VAL A 607 -15.39 39.12 2.88
#